data_AF-A0A9X8SXV0-F1
#
_entry.id   AF-A0A9X8SXV0-F1
#
_cell.length_a   1.000
_cell.length_b   1.000
_cell.length_c   1.000
_cell.angle_alpha   90.00
_cell.angle_beta   90.00
_cell.angle_gamma   90.00
#
_symmetry.space_group_name_H-M   'P 1'
#
loop_
_entity.id
_entity.type
_entity.pdbx_description
1 polymer ?
#
loop_
_entity_poly.entity_id
_entity_poly.type
_entity_poly.pdbx_seq_one_letter_code
_entity_poly.pdbx_strand_id
1 'polypeptide(L)'
;MCRWLNIPRSNYYYQAVDPVSEADLEDKITYIFFESKSRYGARKIKKCLENEGIILSRRRIRRIMERLHLVSVYQKAAFKGTVNNFV
;
A
#
# COMPACT_ATOMS: atom_id res chain seq x y z
N MET A 1 37.03 6.78 -13.24
CA MET A 1 36.72 5.53 -12.50
C MET A 1 36.13 4.45 -13.42
N CYS A 2 34.81 4.37 -13.65
CA CYS A 2 34.19 3.19 -14.30
C CYS A 2 34.64 2.95 -15.76
N ARG A 3 34.83 3.99 -16.59
CA ARG A 3 35.35 3.85 -17.96
C ARG A 3 36.79 3.31 -18.01
N TRP A 4 37.59 3.67 -17.01
CA TRP A 4 39.00 3.27 -16.94
C TRP A 4 39.16 1.84 -16.43
N LEU A 5 38.22 1.39 -15.59
CA LEU A 5 38.15 0.03 -15.05
C LEU A 5 37.37 -0.94 -15.96
N ASN A 6 36.86 -0.47 -17.10
CA ASN A 6 36.01 -1.23 -18.02
C ASN A 6 34.79 -1.90 -17.35
N ILE A 7 34.20 -1.24 -16.34
CA ILE A 7 33.01 -1.73 -15.61
C ILE A 7 31.78 -0.95 -16.09
N PRO A 8 30.65 -1.63 -16.39
CA PRO A 8 29.40 -0.95 -16.71
C PRO A 8 28.94 -0.10 -15.52
N ARG A 9 28.62 1.16 -15.80
CA ARG A 9 28.25 2.16 -14.79
C ARG A 9 27.05 1.71 -13.93
N SER A 10 26.11 0.99 -14.53
CA SER A 10 24.94 0.43 -13.83
C SER A 10 25.36 -0.47 -12.68
N ASN A 11 26.33 -1.36 -12.91
CA ASN A 11 26.82 -2.30 -11.89
C ASN A 11 27.54 -1.57 -10.74
N TYR A 12 28.32 -0.54 -11.05
CA TYR A 12 29.08 0.21 -10.04
C TYR A 12 28.18 0.96 -9.04
N TYR A 13 27.05 1.52 -9.49
CA TYR A 13 26.11 2.23 -8.63
C TYR A 13 24.95 1.35 -8.14
N TYR A 14 24.86 0.11 -8.62
CA TYR A 14 23.82 -0.80 -8.16
C TYR A 14 24.15 -1.25 -6.74
N GLN A 15 23.28 -0.88 -5.80
CA GLN A 15 23.22 -1.50 -4.49
C GLN A 15 22.01 -2.42 -4.48
N ALA A 16 22.24 -3.71 -4.25
CA ALA A 16 21.16 -4.64 -4.01
C ALA A 16 20.47 -4.22 -2.70
N VAL A 17 19.20 -3.84 -2.81
CA VAL A 17 18.33 -3.69 -1.63
C VAL A 17 17.67 -5.04 -1.43
N ASP A 18 17.80 -5.62 -0.25
CA ASP A 18 17.12 -6.86 0.08
C ASP A 18 15.61 -6.66 -0.10
N PRO A 19 14.96 -7.50 -0.92
CA PRO A 19 13.53 -7.38 -1.12
C PRO A 19 12.83 -7.73 0.19
N VAL A 20 12.08 -6.77 0.75
CA VAL A 20 11.11 -7.08 1.82
C VAL A 20 10.13 -8.11 1.26
N SER A 21 10.01 -9.25 1.94
CA SER A 21 9.07 -10.31 1.58
C SER A 21 7.67 -9.73 1.43
N GLU A 22 7.02 -10.05 0.30
CA GLU A 22 5.67 -9.55 0.04
C GLU A 22 4.65 -10.14 1.03
N ALA A 23 4.89 -11.36 1.51
CA ALA A 23 4.06 -12.02 2.52
C ALA A 23 4.04 -11.25 3.85
N ASP A 24 5.21 -10.81 4.34
CA ASP A 24 5.32 -10.08 5.60
C ASP A 24 4.56 -8.75 5.56
N LEU A 25 4.52 -8.11 4.38
CA LEU A 25 3.75 -6.89 4.17
C LEU A 25 2.25 -7.14 4.17
N GLU A 26 1.81 -8.24 3.57
CA GLU A 26 0.41 -8.67 3.57
C GLU A 26 -0.08 -8.95 4.99
N ASP A 27 0.72 -9.68 5.79
CA ASP A 27 0.42 -10.01 7.18
C ASP A 27 0.34 -8.76 8.06
N LYS A 28 1.26 -7.80 7.90
CA LYS A 28 1.19 -6.52 8.63
C LYS A 28 -0.05 -5.71 8.25
N ILE A 29 -0.39 -5.63 6.97
CA ILE A 29 -1.55 -4.87 6.49
C ILE A 29 -2.84 -5.49 7.02
N THR A 30 -2.96 -6.83 7.01
CA THR A 30 -4.13 -7.52 7.56
C THR A 30 -4.23 -7.32 9.07
N TYR A 31 -3.12 -7.44 9.80
CA TYR A 31 -3.06 -7.19 11.24
C TYR A 31 -3.60 -5.79 11.60
N ILE A 32 -3.04 -4.73 11.01
CA ILE A 32 -3.47 -3.34 11.26
C ILE A 32 -4.95 -3.15 10.88
N PHE A 33 -5.39 -3.79 9.79
CA PHE A 33 -6.77 -3.70 9.34
C PHE A 33 -7.74 -4.29 10.37
N PHE A 34 -7.47 -5.50 10.87
CA PHE A 34 -8.31 -6.16 11.87
C PHE A 34 -8.21 -5.50 13.25
N GLU A 35 -7.03 -5.06 13.66
CA GLU A 35 -6.84 -4.28 14.89
C GLU A 35 -7.71 -3.01 14.87
N SER A 36 -7.79 -2.35 13.72
CA SER A 36 -8.66 -1.19 13.52
C SER A 36 -10.15 -1.50 13.43
N LYS A 37 -10.57 -2.78 13.59
CA LYS A 37 -11.95 -3.26 13.38
C LYS A 37 -12.47 -2.89 11.98
N SER A 38 -11.63 -3.06 10.96
CA SER A 38 -11.93 -2.75 9.55
C SER A 38 -12.23 -1.25 9.28
N ARG A 39 -11.86 -0.35 10.20
CA ARG A 39 -12.10 1.10 10.05
C ARG A 39 -11.06 1.75 9.13
N TYR A 40 -9.86 1.20 9.06
CA TYR A 40 -8.76 1.84 8.35
C TYR A 40 -8.73 1.44 6.88
N GLY A 41 -8.65 2.47 6.02
CA GLY A 41 -8.30 2.30 4.61
C GLY A 41 -6.82 2.60 4.37
N ALA A 42 -6.39 2.48 3.11
CA ALA A 42 -4.98 2.63 2.69
C ALA A 42 -4.28 3.92 3.19
N ARG A 43 -5.03 5.02 3.42
CA ARG A 43 -4.45 6.28 3.95
C ARG A 43 -4.02 6.14 5.42
N LYS A 44 -4.80 5.47 6.26
CA LYS A 44 -4.51 5.29 7.68
C LYS A 44 -3.50 4.18 7.90
N ILE A 45 -3.65 3.05 7.18
CA ILE A 45 -2.69 1.94 7.21
C ILE A 45 -1.30 2.44 6.83
N LYS A 46 -1.18 3.31 5.81
CA LYS A 46 0.10 3.93 5.46
C LYS A 46 0.77 4.63 6.67
N LYS A 47 0.02 5.43 7.43
CA LYS A 47 0.57 6.14 8.59
C LYS A 47 1.02 5.19 9.69
N CYS A 48 0.26 4.11 9.94
CA CYS A 48 0.65 3.07 10.88
C CYS A 48 1.97 2.41 10.46
N LEU A 49 2.10 2.05 9.18
CA LEU A 49 3.33 1.47 8.63
C LEU A 49 4.51 2.44 8.70
N GLU A 50 4.30 3.74 8.42
CA GLU A 50 5.35 4.77 8.56
C GLU A 50 5.83 4.89 10.01
N ASN A 51 4.94 4.76 10.99
CA ASN A 51 5.30 4.75 12.42
C ASN A 51 6.13 3.51 12.82
N GLU A 52 5.95 2.40 12.11
CA GLU A 52 6.75 1.17 12.27
C GLU A 52 8.05 1.19 11.44
N GLY A 53 8.37 2.31 10.77
CA GLY A 53 9.56 2.45 9.92
C GLY A 53 9.41 1.85 8.52
N ILE A 54 8.22 1.36 8.15
CA ILE A 54 7.94 0.76 6.84
C ILE A 54 7.37 1.83 5.90
N ILE A 55 8.22 2.28 4.97
CA ILE A 55 7.82 3.28 3.98
C ILE A 55 7.23 2.59 2.75
N LEU A 56 5.89 2.65 2.64
CA LEU A 56 5.17 2.12 1.48
C LEU A 56 4.29 3.17 0.80
N SER A 57 4.17 3.05 -0.52
CA SER A 57 3.28 3.90 -1.28
C SER A 57 1.81 3.54 -1.04
N ARG A 58 0.94 4.55 -1.02
CA ARG A 58 -0.52 4.34 -0.90
C ARG A 58 -1.07 3.42 -2.00
N ARG A 59 -0.50 3.49 -3.22
CA ARG A 59 -0.90 2.64 -4.35
C ARG A 59 -0.54 1.18 -4.12
N ARG A 60 0.62 0.88 -3.53
CA ARG A 60 1.02 -0.49 -3.20
C ARG A 60 0.13 -1.08 -2.11
N ILE A 61 -0.11 -0.32 -1.04
CA ILE A 61 -1.04 -0.71 0.03
C ILE A 61 -2.44 -0.99 -0.54
N ARG A 62 -2.95 -0.12 -1.43
CA ARG A 62 -4.26 -0.34 -2.07
C ARG A 62 -4.32 -1.66 -2.85
N ARG A 63 -3.31 -1.96 -3.67
CA ARG A 63 -3.26 -3.22 -4.44
C ARG A 63 -3.26 -4.45 -3.54
N ILE A 64 -2.54 -4.39 -2.41
CA ILE A 64 -2.55 -5.45 -1.41
C ILE A 64 -3.93 -5.59 -0.78
N MET A 65 -4.55 -4.49 -0.36
CA MET A 65 -5.92 -4.50 0.18
C MET A 65 -6.94 -5.06 -0.83
N GLU A 66 -6.82 -4.72 -2.11
CA GLU A 66 -7.68 -5.24 -3.18
C GLU A 66 -7.49 -6.75 -3.38
N ARG A 67 -6.25 -7.23 -3.41
CA ARG A 67 -5.92 -8.67 -3.49
C ARG A 67 -6.48 -9.46 -2.31
N LEU A 68 -6.42 -8.89 -1.11
CA LEU A 68 -6.87 -9.52 0.14
C LEU A 68 -8.34 -9.23 0.48
N HIS A 69 -9.08 -8.59 -0.43
CA HIS A 69 -10.49 -8.21 -0.24
C HIS A 69 -10.77 -7.39 1.03
N LEU A 70 -9.82 -6.56 1.46
CA LEU A 70 -9.93 -5.72 2.65
C LEU A 70 -10.68 -4.43 2.32
N VAL A 71 -11.95 -4.34 2.73
CA VAL A 71 -12.80 -3.16 2.48
C VAL A 71 -13.09 -2.42 3.79
N SER A 72 -12.77 -1.13 3.82
CA SER A 72 -13.04 -0.29 4.99
C SER A 72 -14.54 -0.07 5.17
N VAL A 73 -15.02 -0.14 6.40
CA VAL A 73 -16.44 0.09 6.77
C VAL A 73 -16.96 1.44 6.26
N TYR A 74 -16.11 2.46 6.22
CA TYR A 74 -16.47 3.83 5.82
C TYR A 74 -16.56 4.04 4.30
N GLN A 75 -16.22 3.04 3.48
CA GLN A 75 -16.21 3.18 2.03
C GLN A 75 -17.63 3.14 1.41
N LYS A 76 -18.66 2.84 2.20
CA LYS A 76 -20.07 2.92 1.78
C LYS A 76 -20.61 4.35 1.89
N ALA A 77 -20.34 5.17 0.89
CA ALA A 77 -21.18 6.34 0.59
C ALA A 77 -21.87 6.09 -0.75
N ALA A 78 -23.08 5.51 -0.72
CA ALA A 78 -23.93 5.46 -1.90
C ALA A 78 -24.59 6.84 -2.05
N PHE A 79 -24.30 7.52 -3.16
CA PHE A 79 -25.03 8.72 -3.53
C PHE A 79 -26.49 8.32 -3.82
N LYS A 80 -27.43 8.74 -2.96
CA LYS A 80 -28.86 8.59 -3.24
C LYS A 80 -29.25 9.66 -4.25
N GLY A 81 -29.30 9.30 -5.53
CA GLY A 81 -29.86 10.18 -6.56
C GLY A 81 -31.34 10.42 -6.29
N THR A 82 -31.76 11.68 -6.26
CA THR A 82 -33.17 12.06 -6.15
C THR A 82 -33.91 11.58 -7.40
N VAL A 83 -34.78 10.58 -7.26
CA VAL A 83 -35.72 10.20 -8.32
C VAL A 83 -36.79 11.29 -8.40
N ASN A 84 -36.62 12.24 -9.31
CA ASN A 84 -37.66 13.22 -9.61
C ASN A 84 -38.75 12.56 -10.46
N ASN A 85 -39.78 12.01 -9.81
CA ASN A 85 -41.06 11.71 -10.46
C ASN A 85 -41.76 13.04 -10.73
N PHE A 86 -41.60 13.57 -11.94
CA PHE A 86 -42.51 14.59 -12.47
C PHE A 86 -43.73 13.87 -13.01
N VAL A 87 -44.88 14.17 -12.38
CA VAL A 87 -46.23 13.84 -12.83
C VAL A 87 -46.54 14.57 -14.12
#